data_AF-A0A561WIC2-F1
#
_entry.id   AF-A0A561WIC2-F1
#
_cell.length_a   1.000
_cell.length_b   1.000
_cell.length_c   1.000
_cell.angle_alpha   90.00
_cell.angle_beta   90.00
_cell.angle_gamma   90.00
#
_symmetry.space_group_name_H-M   'P 1'
#
loop_
_entity.id
_entity.type
_entity.pdbx_description
1 polymer ?
#
loop_
_entity_poly.entity_id
_entity_poly.type
_entity_poly.pdbx_seq_one_letter_code
_entity_poly.pdbx_strand_id
1 'polypeptide(L)'
;MTGSPLDDLPAQRRAEVVAAVTAVETAERPVPHHAFRALAEAPLRLVVEQMLAQAGRVLLRTEAGYLSGYDDAVVSRFAEEGIGILPADDRAVLTLVVLFAVAIPRAERPAAAGFEWTQAEPIARALLSGSRLKERVIDAALQRLSDARIVARSSRGIAPGPQFNRLTKAASERIFEELILLAEPMGGLAQQIRRRRHARSVPTPQEYP
;
A
#
# COMPACT_ATOMS: atom_id res chain seq x y z
N MET A 1 -15.53 12.69 22.50
CA MET A 1 -15.63 14.10 22.04
C MET A 1 -16.05 14.06 20.59
N THR A 2 -17.28 14.47 20.29
CA THR A 2 -17.95 14.31 18.98
C THR A 2 -18.14 15.66 18.27
N GLY A 3 -17.06 16.42 18.12
CA GLY A 3 -17.04 17.64 17.30
C GLY A 3 -16.27 17.39 16.00
N SER A 4 -16.67 18.02 14.90
CA SER A 4 -15.90 17.94 13.66
C SER A 4 -14.59 18.73 13.84
N PRO A 5 -13.43 18.20 13.40
CA PRO A 5 -12.16 18.94 13.39
C PRO A 5 -12.25 20.28 12.63
N LEU A 6 -13.28 20.44 11.80
CA LEU A 6 -13.55 21.64 11.02
C LEU A 6 -14.26 22.74 11.80
N ASP A 7 -14.88 22.43 12.95
CA ASP A 7 -15.77 23.36 13.65
C ASP A 7 -15.02 24.59 14.17
N ASP A 8 -13.74 24.42 14.52
CA ASP A 8 -12.85 25.45 15.05
C ASP A 8 -12.23 26.35 13.95
N LEU A 9 -12.44 26.04 12.67
CA LEU A 9 -11.83 26.76 11.56
C LEU A 9 -12.76 27.82 10.95
N PRO A 10 -12.22 28.97 10.48
CA PRO A 10 -12.96 29.89 9.62
C PRO A 10 -13.44 29.18 8.34
N ALA A 11 -14.57 29.64 7.77
CA ALA A 11 -15.20 28.99 6.61
C ALA A 11 -14.24 28.76 5.43
N GLN A 12 -13.38 29.72 5.12
CA GLN A 12 -12.37 29.58 4.06
C GLN A 12 -11.37 28.46 4.36
N ARG A 13 -10.91 28.34 5.60
CA ARG A 13 -9.97 27.29 6.03
C ARG A 13 -10.63 25.91 6.03
N ARG A 14 -11.91 25.84 6.39
CA ARG A 14 -12.70 24.60 6.24
C ARG A 14 -12.70 24.13 4.78
N ALA A 15 -13.00 25.03 3.84
CA ALA A 15 -13.02 24.70 2.42
C ALA A 15 -11.64 24.22 1.91
N GLU A 16 -10.55 24.86 2.34
CA GLU A 16 -9.17 24.43 2.02
C GLU A 16 -8.87 23.01 2.51
N VAL A 17 -9.26 22.68 3.75
CA VAL A 17 -9.06 21.33 4.32
C VAL A 17 -9.90 20.29 3.57
N VAL A 18 -11.18 20.57 3.30
CA VAL A 18 -12.05 19.65 2.56
C VAL A 18 -11.54 19.39 1.15
N ALA A 19 -11.05 20.44 0.46
CA ALA A 19 -10.43 20.30 -0.85
C ALA A 19 -9.17 19.43 -0.81
N ALA A 20 -8.31 19.62 0.20
CA ALA A 20 -7.11 18.81 0.37
C ALA A 20 -7.44 17.34 0.68
N VAL A 21 -8.39 17.07 1.58
CA VAL A 21 -8.87 15.71 1.89
C VAL A 21 -9.40 15.03 0.62
N THR A 22 -10.24 15.73 -0.14
CA THR A 22 -10.81 15.22 -1.39
C THR A 22 -9.70 14.89 -2.40
N ALA A 23 -8.70 15.77 -2.52
CA ALA A 23 -7.59 15.57 -3.44
C ALA A 23 -6.76 14.33 -3.07
N VAL A 24 -6.35 14.16 -1.81
CA VAL A 24 -5.53 13.00 -1.41
C VAL A 24 -6.30 11.68 -1.43
N GLU A 25 -7.62 11.70 -1.21
CA GLU A 25 -8.49 10.53 -1.34
C GLU A 25 -8.68 10.11 -2.80
N THR A 26 -8.77 11.05 -3.74
CA THR A 26 -9.13 10.75 -5.14
C THR A 26 -7.94 10.67 -6.10
N ALA A 27 -6.80 11.28 -5.76
CA ALA A 27 -5.65 11.32 -6.67
C ALA A 27 -5.03 9.93 -6.91
N GLU A 28 -4.68 9.63 -8.16
CA GLU A 28 -3.91 8.42 -8.48
C GLU A 28 -2.41 8.58 -8.17
N ARG A 29 -1.91 9.81 -8.15
CA ARG A 29 -0.51 10.14 -7.87
C ARG A 29 -0.42 11.07 -6.66
N PRO A 30 0.71 11.08 -5.94
CA PRO A 30 0.89 11.99 -4.82
C PRO A 30 0.58 13.44 -5.18
N VAL A 31 -0.25 14.06 -4.35
CA VAL A 31 -0.62 15.47 -4.42
C VAL A 31 0.57 16.29 -3.93
N PRO A 32 1.14 17.20 -4.74
CA PRO A 32 2.28 18.00 -4.32
C PRO A 32 1.97 18.80 -3.05
N HIS A 33 2.95 18.93 -2.16
CA HIS A 33 2.79 19.62 -0.87
C HIS A 33 2.30 21.07 -1.00
N HIS A 34 2.63 21.75 -2.11
CA HIS A 34 2.28 23.14 -2.37
C HIS A 34 0.95 23.30 -3.13
N ALA A 35 0.34 22.21 -3.60
CA ALA A 35 -0.90 22.27 -4.38
C ALA A 35 -2.10 22.71 -3.53
N PHE A 36 -2.05 22.44 -2.23
CA PHE A 36 -3.06 22.85 -1.27
C PHE A 36 -2.41 23.46 -0.04
N ARG A 37 -2.91 24.62 0.39
CA ARG A 37 -2.45 25.29 1.61
C ARG A 37 -2.59 24.40 2.84
N ALA A 38 -3.66 23.62 2.91
CA ALA A 38 -3.88 22.66 3.99
C ALA A 38 -2.90 21.48 4.02
N LEU A 39 -2.18 21.20 2.93
CA LEU A 39 -1.07 20.24 2.92
C LEU A 39 0.27 20.92 3.23
N ALA A 40 0.45 22.18 2.85
CA ALA A 40 1.66 22.94 3.12
C ALA A 40 1.79 23.33 4.60
N GLU A 41 0.73 23.88 5.19
CA GLU A 41 0.73 24.43 6.56
C GLU A 41 0.50 23.33 7.61
N ALA A 42 1.44 23.16 8.54
CA ALA A 42 1.38 22.09 9.55
C ALA A 42 0.08 22.11 10.40
N PRO A 43 -0.42 23.27 10.88
CA PRO A 43 -1.66 23.31 11.66
C PRO A 43 -2.88 22.81 10.88
N LEU A 44 -2.99 23.16 9.59
CA LEU A 44 -4.10 22.69 8.74
C LEU A 44 -3.93 21.23 8.34
N ARG A 45 -2.69 20.77 8.17
CA ARG A 45 -2.40 19.37 7.87
C ARG A 45 -2.82 18.44 8.99
N LEU A 46 -2.66 18.87 10.25
CA LEU A 46 -3.20 18.13 11.41
C LEU A 46 -4.72 17.96 11.32
N VAL A 47 -5.44 18.97 10.82
CA VAL A 47 -6.89 18.86 10.61
C VAL A 47 -7.22 17.90 9.46
N VAL A 48 -6.44 17.91 8.37
CA VAL A 48 -6.54 16.92 7.27
C VAL A 48 -6.33 15.50 7.81
N GLU A 49 -5.30 15.29 8.63
CA GLU A 49 -5.00 14.01 9.28
C GLU A 49 -6.13 13.54 10.19
N GLN A 50 -6.69 14.43 11.01
CA GLN A 50 -7.83 14.12 11.88
C GLN A 50 -9.10 13.76 11.07
N MET A 51 -9.38 14.50 10.00
CA MET A 51 -10.51 14.21 9.10
C MET A 51 -10.36 12.83 8.44
N LEU A 52 -9.16 12.50 7.97
CA LEU A 52 -8.86 11.17 7.40
C LEU A 52 -8.99 10.07 8.46
N ALA A 53 -8.48 10.30 9.67
CA ALA A 53 -8.54 9.32 10.76
C ALA A 53 -9.99 8.95 11.14
N GLN A 54 -10.93 9.89 11.06
CA GLN A 54 -12.36 9.61 11.29
C GLN A 54 -12.95 8.64 10.25
N ALA A 55 -12.39 8.58 9.05
CA ALA A 55 -12.75 7.62 8.00
C ALA A 55 -11.88 6.34 8.02
N GLY A 56 -11.06 6.14 9.05
CA GLY A 56 -10.11 5.02 9.12
C GLY A 56 -8.94 5.14 8.15
N ARG A 57 -8.68 6.36 7.65
CA ARG A 57 -7.62 6.68 6.71
C ARG A 57 -6.44 7.32 7.42
N VAL A 58 -5.28 7.29 6.77
CA VAL A 58 -4.06 7.97 7.21
C VAL A 58 -3.50 8.82 6.08
N LEU A 59 -2.96 9.99 6.42
CA LEU A 59 -2.21 10.81 5.47
C LEU A 59 -0.82 10.21 5.27
N LEU A 60 -0.52 9.79 4.05
CA LEU A 60 0.76 9.21 3.67
C LEU A 60 1.63 10.29 3.05
N ARG A 61 2.86 10.41 3.54
CA ARG A 61 3.90 11.23 2.92
C ARG A 61 4.77 10.35 2.04
N THR A 62 4.90 10.76 0.79
CA THR A 62 5.82 10.21 -0.22
C THR A 62 6.88 11.24 -0.56
N GLU A 63 7.87 10.89 -1.38
CA GLU A 63 8.84 11.87 -1.89
C GLU A 63 8.17 12.93 -2.78
N ALA A 64 7.19 12.51 -3.58
CA ALA A 64 6.48 13.38 -4.52
C ALA A 64 5.36 14.24 -3.89
N GLY A 65 4.91 13.92 -2.67
CA GLY A 65 3.81 14.64 -2.01
C GLY A 65 2.99 13.76 -1.07
N TYR A 66 1.68 13.98 -1.05
CA TYR A 66 0.75 13.30 -0.14
C TYR A 66 -0.29 12.44 -0.87
N LEU A 67 -0.61 11.30 -0.28
CA LEU A 67 -1.78 10.47 -0.60
C LEU A 67 -2.49 10.11 0.69
N SER A 68 -3.66 9.50 0.60
CA SER A 68 -4.24 8.79 1.73
C SER A 68 -4.16 7.27 1.55
N GLY A 69 -4.03 6.57 2.67
CA GLY A 69 -4.12 5.11 2.77
C GLY A 69 -5.11 4.70 3.84
N TYR A 70 -5.32 3.39 4.01
CA TYR A 70 -6.02 2.88 5.19
C TYR A 70 -5.06 2.70 6.36
N ASP A 71 -5.55 2.96 7.57
CA ASP A 71 -4.85 2.59 8.79
C ASP A 71 -4.71 1.05 8.88
N ASP A 72 -3.55 0.57 9.32
CA ASP A 72 -3.25 -0.87 9.39
C ASP A 72 -4.23 -1.65 10.29
N ALA A 73 -4.74 -1.04 11.37
CA ALA A 73 -5.73 -1.68 12.24
C ALA A 73 -7.09 -1.79 11.54
N VAL A 74 -7.47 -0.79 10.72
CA VAL A 74 -8.69 -0.83 9.91
C VAL A 74 -8.59 -1.89 8.83
N VAL A 75 -7.44 -1.97 8.14
CA VAL A 75 -7.16 -3.04 7.16
C VAL A 75 -7.27 -4.42 7.82
N SER A 76 -6.75 -4.57 9.03
CA SER A 76 -6.78 -5.85 9.76
C SER A 76 -8.22 -6.27 10.07
N ARG A 77 -9.06 -5.34 10.54
CA ARG A 77 -10.49 -5.61 10.76
C ARG A 77 -11.23 -5.96 9.47
N PHE A 78 -11.00 -5.20 8.39
CA PHE A 78 -11.60 -5.54 7.10
C PHE A 78 -11.19 -6.94 6.62
N ALA A 79 -9.93 -7.32 6.81
CA ALA A 79 -9.48 -8.66 6.45
C ALA A 79 -10.15 -9.76 7.30
N GLU A 80 -10.34 -9.54 8.60
CA GLU A 80 -11.08 -10.46 9.49
C GLU A 80 -12.55 -10.63 9.05
N GLU A 81 -13.16 -9.56 8.56
CA GLU A 81 -14.52 -9.55 8.00
C GLU A 81 -14.59 -10.07 6.54
N GLY A 82 -13.45 -10.43 5.94
CA GLY A 82 -13.36 -10.88 4.55
C GLY A 82 -13.54 -9.77 3.50
N ILE A 83 -13.52 -8.51 3.92
CA ILE A 83 -13.67 -7.33 3.06
C ILE A 83 -12.32 -7.01 2.38
N GLY A 84 -12.37 -6.73 1.08
CA GLY A 84 -11.17 -6.37 0.31
C GLY A 84 -10.20 -7.53 0.07
N ILE A 85 -10.60 -8.77 0.37
CA ILE A 85 -9.80 -9.96 0.09
C ILE A 85 -9.90 -10.31 -1.39
N LEU A 86 -8.76 -10.25 -2.08
CA LEU A 86 -8.66 -10.69 -3.47
C LEU A 86 -8.95 -12.19 -3.60
N PRO A 87 -9.65 -12.65 -4.65
CA PRO A 87 -9.81 -14.08 -4.95
C PRO A 87 -8.47 -14.82 -5.06
N ALA A 88 -8.46 -16.13 -4.84
CA ALA A 88 -7.23 -16.93 -4.83
C ALA A 88 -6.43 -16.81 -6.14
N ASP A 89 -7.10 -16.85 -7.28
CA ASP A 89 -6.46 -16.70 -8.60
C ASP A 89 -5.85 -15.30 -8.77
N ASP A 90 -6.57 -14.25 -8.34
CA ASP A 90 -6.11 -12.86 -8.42
C ASP A 90 -4.88 -12.64 -7.53
N ARG A 91 -4.89 -13.23 -6.32
CA ARG A 91 -3.71 -13.22 -5.43
C ARG A 91 -2.53 -13.94 -6.07
N ALA A 92 -2.74 -15.13 -6.64
CA ALA A 92 -1.67 -15.88 -7.27
C ALA A 92 -1.03 -15.10 -8.44
N VAL A 93 -1.85 -14.49 -9.29
CA VAL A 93 -1.38 -13.66 -10.40
C VAL A 93 -0.66 -12.40 -9.89
N LEU A 94 -1.22 -11.70 -8.90
CA LEU A 94 -0.56 -10.55 -8.28
C LEU A 94 0.79 -10.93 -7.66
N THR A 95 0.87 -12.06 -6.97
CA THR A 95 2.12 -12.58 -6.41
C THR A 95 3.16 -12.80 -7.50
N LEU A 96 2.80 -13.40 -8.64
CA LEU A 96 3.75 -13.57 -9.76
C LEU A 96 4.19 -12.21 -10.33
N VAL A 97 3.27 -11.27 -10.52
CA VAL A 97 3.60 -9.91 -10.99
C VAL A 97 4.63 -9.27 -10.06
N VAL A 98 4.37 -9.27 -8.76
CA VAL A 98 5.26 -8.63 -7.78
C VAL A 98 6.59 -9.40 -7.64
N LEU A 99 6.58 -10.73 -7.73
CA LEU A 99 7.80 -11.54 -7.72
C LEU A 99 8.75 -11.16 -8.86
N PHE A 100 8.24 -11.11 -10.09
CA PHE A 100 9.05 -10.82 -11.28
C PHE A 100 9.36 -9.33 -11.47
N ALA A 101 8.43 -8.42 -11.12
CA ALA A 101 8.64 -6.98 -11.31
C ALA A 101 9.44 -6.33 -10.18
N VAL A 102 9.43 -6.93 -8.98
CA VAL A 102 10.00 -6.31 -7.77
C VAL A 102 11.02 -7.22 -7.10
N ALA A 103 10.63 -8.41 -6.65
CA ALA A 103 11.48 -9.19 -5.77
C ALA A 103 12.78 -9.65 -6.46
N ILE A 104 12.68 -10.24 -7.65
CA ILE A 104 13.84 -10.70 -8.43
C ILE A 104 14.74 -9.52 -8.84
N PRO A 105 14.23 -8.45 -9.50
CA PRO A 105 15.07 -7.30 -9.86
C PRO A 105 15.77 -6.66 -8.66
N ARG A 106 15.12 -6.59 -7.50
CA ARG A 106 15.72 -6.02 -6.29
C ARG A 106 16.80 -6.91 -5.67
N ALA A 107 16.69 -8.23 -5.81
CA ALA A 107 17.72 -9.16 -5.37
C ALA A 107 18.97 -9.04 -6.25
N GLU A 108 18.79 -8.83 -7.55
CA GLU A 108 19.89 -8.63 -8.51
C GLU A 108 20.51 -7.23 -8.43
N ARG A 109 19.67 -6.23 -8.18
CA ARG A 109 20.05 -4.81 -8.14
C ARG A 109 19.47 -4.17 -6.89
N PRO A 110 20.23 -4.14 -5.78
CA PRO A 110 19.77 -3.50 -4.56
C PRO A 110 19.32 -2.06 -4.85
N ALA A 111 18.03 -1.79 -4.68
CA ALA A 111 17.49 -0.45 -4.90
C ALA A 111 18.10 0.53 -3.89
N ALA A 112 18.26 1.79 -4.31
CA ALA A 112 18.56 2.89 -3.40
C ALA A 112 17.46 2.98 -2.32
N ALA A 113 17.78 3.61 -1.18
CA ALA A 113 16.78 3.92 -0.16
C ALA A 113 15.60 4.66 -0.82
N GLY A 114 14.36 4.29 -0.48
CA GLY A 114 13.15 4.93 -1.02
C GLY A 114 12.47 4.23 -2.20
N PHE A 115 12.57 2.89 -2.33
CA PHE A 115 11.88 2.15 -3.41
C PHE A 115 10.37 2.43 -3.47
N GLU A 116 9.90 2.91 -4.62
CA GLU A 116 8.49 3.05 -4.94
C GLU A 116 8.01 1.86 -5.79
N TRP A 117 6.95 1.19 -5.34
CA TRP A 117 6.36 0.04 -6.04
C TRP A 117 5.96 0.33 -7.49
N THR A 118 5.51 1.56 -7.77
CA THR A 118 5.09 1.97 -9.11
C THR A 118 6.26 2.21 -10.07
N GLN A 119 7.50 2.23 -9.58
CA GLN A 119 8.73 2.29 -10.36
C GLN A 119 9.35 0.90 -10.61
N ALA A 120 8.65 -0.17 -10.24
CA ALA A 120 9.06 -1.53 -10.51
C ALA A 120 9.28 -1.80 -12.01
N GLU A 121 10.17 -2.73 -12.32
CA GLU A 121 10.49 -3.10 -13.70
C GLU A 121 9.27 -3.81 -14.34
N PRO A 122 8.64 -3.24 -15.38
CA PRO A 122 7.47 -3.87 -15.99
C PRO A 122 7.82 -5.22 -16.63
N ILE A 123 6.95 -6.21 -16.45
CA ILE A 123 7.15 -7.56 -16.97
C ILE A 123 6.29 -7.83 -18.21
N ALA A 124 6.81 -8.64 -19.12
CA ALA A 124 6.03 -9.16 -20.23
C ALA A 124 4.98 -10.17 -19.74
N ARG A 125 3.79 -10.16 -20.33
CA ARG A 125 2.70 -11.10 -20.00
C ARG A 125 3.13 -12.57 -20.10
N ALA A 126 4.00 -12.89 -21.05
CA ALA A 126 4.48 -14.26 -21.28
C ALA A 126 5.25 -14.85 -20.08
N LEU A 127 5.83 -14.02 -19.20
CA LEU A 127 6.49 -14.49 -17.97
C LEU A 127 5.51 -15.20 -17.01
N LEU A 128 4.22 -14.87 -17.09
CA LEU A 128 3.20 -15.46 -16.24
C LEU A 128 2.70 -16.83 -16.74
N SER A 129 2.94 -17.13 -18.02
CA SER A 129 2.49 -18.37 -18.68
C SER A 129 3.24 -19.62 -18.21
N GLY A 130 4.40 -19.47 -17.56
CA GLY A 130 5.13 -20.59 -16.94
C GLY A 130 4.53 -21.12 -15.64
N SER A 131 3.39 -20.58 -15.19
CA SER A 131 2.73 -20.99 -13.95
C SER A 131 1.77 -22.16 -14.15
N ARG A 132 1.22 -22.69 -13.05
CA ARG A 132 0.16 -23.72 -13.10
C ARG A 132 -1.23 -23.15 -13.42
N LEU A 133 -1.35 -21.82 -13.57
CA LEU A 133 -2.61 -21.17 -13.88
C LEU A 133 -2.90 -21.26 -15.38
N LYS A 134 -4.17 -21.44 -15.73
CA LYS A 134 -4.60 -21.42 -17.14
C LYS A 134 -4.49 -19.99 -17.69
N GLU A 135 -4.13 -19.85 -18.96
CA GLU A 135 -3.99 -18.54 -19.63
C GLU A 135 -5.22 -17.64 -19.43
N ARG A 136 -6.43 -18.20 -19.64
CA ARG A 136 -7.69 -17.47 -19.43
C ARG A 136 -7.88 -16.94 -18.00
N VAL A 137 -7.34 -17.64 -17.00
CA VAL A 137 -7.42 -17.24 -15.59
C VAL A 137 -6.48 -16.07 -15.35
N ILE A 138 -5.26 -16.14 -15.90
CA ILE A 138 -4.27 -15.07 -15.83
C ILE A 138 -4.83 -13.79 -16.47
N ASP A 139 -5.36 -13.88 -17.70
CA ASP A 139 -5.86 -12.72 -18.42
C ASP A 139 -7.03 -12.05 -17.69
N ALA A 140 -7.97 -12.85 -17.16
CA ALA A 140 -9.11 -12.36 -16.41
C ALA A 140 -8.70 -11.72 -15.07
N ALA A 141 -7.76 -12.33 -14.34
CA ALA A 141 -7.23 -11.79 -13.09
C ALA A 141 -6.48 -10.48 -13.34
N LEU A 142 -5.60 -10.42 -14.35
CA LEU A 142 -4.91 -9.19 -14.71
C LEU A 142 -5.87 -8.09 -15.16
N GLN A 143 -7.03 -8.43 -15.74
CA GLN A 143 -8.05 -7.44 -16.08
C GLN A 143 -8.66 -6.87 -14.80
N ARG A 144 -9.17 -7.72 -13.91
CA ARG A 144 -9.75 -7.29 -12.62
C ARG A 144 -8.77 -6.49 -11.76
N LEU A 145 -7.52 -6.94 -11.65
CA LEU A 145 -6.48 -6.23 -10.92
C LEU A 145 -6.15 -4.87 -11.57
N SER A 146 -6.24 -4.75 -12.90
CA SER A 146 -6.04 -3.50 -13.62
C SER A 146 -7.21 -2.54 -13.41
N ASP A 147 -8.44 -3.05 -13.45
CA ASP A 147 -9.67 -2.28 -13.18
C ASP A 147 -9.67 -1.75 -11.74
N ALA A 148 -9.17 -2.54 -10.78
CA ALA A 148 -8.93 -2.13 -9.40
C ALA A 148 -7.68 -1.25 -9.21
N ARG A 149 -6.92 -0.96 -10.28
CA ARG A 149 -5.67 -0.18 -10.26
C ARG A 149 -4.56 -0.77 -9.36
N ILE A 150 -4.66 -2.05 -9.02
CA ILE A 150 -3.66 -2.80 -8.25
C ILE A 150 -2.45 -3.15 -9.12
N VAL A 151 -2.69 -3.43 -10.41
CA VAL A 151 -1.63 -3.51 -11.43
C VAL A 151 -1.84 -2.43 -12.49
N ALA A 152 -0.75 -1.96 -13.07
CA ALA A 152 -0.74 -1.10 -14.23
C ALA A 152 -0.34 -1.92 -15.46
N ARG A 153 -1.09 -1.76 -16.55
CA ARG A 153 -0.75 -2.25 -17.88
C ARG A 153 -0.31 -1.08 -18.74
N SER A 154 0.84 -1.21 -19.41
CA SER A 154 1.38 -0.19 -20.31
C SER A 154 2.02 -0.85 -21.53
N SER A 155 2.47 -0.03 -22.49
CA SER A 155 3.27 -0.52 -23.62
C SER A 155 4.57 -1.22 -23.20
N ARG A 156 5.08 -0.93 -21.99
CA ARG A 156 6.28 -1.56 -21.42
C ARG A 156 5.99 -2.91 -20.76
N GLY A 157 4.73 -3.24 -20.50
CA GLY A 157 4.33 -4.47 -19.80
C GLY A 157 3.45 -4.22 -18.59
N ILE A 158 3.50 -5.15 -17.65
CA ILE A 158 2.67 -5.20 -16.45
C ILE A 158 3.54 -4.89 -15.23
N ALA A 159 3.08 -4.01 -14.34
CA ALA A 159 3.77 -3.65 -13.11
C ALA A 159 2.76 -3.43 -11.96
N PRO A 160 3.20 -3.37 -10.69
CA PRO A 160 2.41 -2.84 -9.59
C PRO A 160 1.80 -1.47 -9.94
N GLY A 161 0.52 -1.31 -9.61
CA GLY A 161 -0.27 -0.12 -9.93
C GLY A 161 -0.33 0.91 -8.81
N PRO A 162 -1.04 2.03 -9.03
CA PRO A 162 -1.11 3.15 -8.09
C PRO A 162 -1.58 2.81 -6.67
N GLN A 163 -2.37 1.74 -6.48
CA GLN A 163 -2.82 1.33 -5.14
C GLN A 163 -1.65 1.00 -4.20
N PHE A 164 -0.49 0.58 -4.73
CA PHE A 164 0.69 0.35 -3.90
C PHE A 164 1.27 1.62 -3.28
N ASN A 165 1.02 2.80 -3.86
CA ASN A 165 1.43 4.09 -3.27
C ASN A 165 0.57 4.47 -2.06
N ARG A 166 -0.54 3.75 -1.83
CA ARG A 166 -1.48 3.96 -0.71
C ARG A 166 -1.24 2.99 0.44
N LEU A 167 -0.18 2.19 0.38
CA LEU A 167 0.24 1.35 1.49
C LEU A 167 0.93 2.21 2.54
N THR A 168 0.65 1.94 3.81
CA THR A 168 1.50 2.41 4.89
C THR A 168 2.90 1.80 4.74
N LYS A 169 3.89 2.39 5.40
CA LYS A 169 5.25 1.83 5.43
C LYS A 169 5.23 0.40 5.99
N ALA A 170 4.47 0.14 7.05
CA ALA A 170 4.36 -1.17 7.67
C ALA A 170 3.67 -2.21 6.76
N ALA A 171 2.61 -1.82 6.05
CA ALA A 171 1.96 -2.69 5.06
C ALA A 171 2.88 -3.01 3.89
N SER A 172 3.61 -2.02 3.36
CA SER A 172 4.62 -2.19 2.32
C SER A 172 5.73 -3.15 2.77
N GLU A 173 6.29 -2.95 3.96
CA GLU A 173 7.30 -3.84 4.55
C GLU A 173 6.78 -5.27 4.74
N ARG A 174 5.51 -5.43 5.15
CA ARG A 174 4.88 -6.75 5.30
C ARG A 174 4.81 -7.50 3.97
N ILE A 175 4.42 -6.85 2.88
CA ILE A 175 4.44 -7.47 1.54
C ILE A 175 5.87 -7.87 1.16
N PHE A 176 6.86 -7.02 1.41
CA PHE A 176 8.26 -7.37 1.17
C PHE A 176 8.72 -8.59 1.96
N GLU A 177 8.37 -8.69 3.24
CA GLU A 177 8.64 -9.88 4.04
C GLU A 177 8.01 -11.14 3.42
N GLU A 178 6.76 -11.07 2.96
CA GLU A 178 6.11 -12.21 2.29
C GLU A 178 6.85 -12.64 1.01
N LEU A 179 7.34 -11.68 0.23
CA LEU A 179 8.13 -11.98 -0.98
C LEU A 179 9.45 -12.68 -0.64
N ILE A 180 10.11 -12.27 0.44
CA ILE A 180 11.34 -12.93 0.93
C ILE A 180 11.01 -14.36 1.36
N LEU A 181 9.94 -14.53 2.14
CA LEU A 181 9.49 -15.86 2.60
C LEU A 181 9.10 -16.76 1.42
N LEU A 182 8.57 -16.20 0.34
CA LEU A 182 8.22 -16.93 -0.88
C LEU A 182 9.46 -17.33 -1.70
N ALA A 183 10.38 -16.39 -1.92
CA ALA A 183 11.52 -16.58 -2.81
C ALA A 183 12.63 -17.44 -2.19
N GLU A 184 12.93 -17.24 -0.90
CA GLU A 184 13.97 -17.98 -0.19
C GLU A 184 13.48 -18.42 1.21
N PRO A 185 12.53 -19.38 1.27
CA PRO A 185 11.84 -19.73 2.51
C PRO A 185 12.76 -20.25 3.62
N MET A 186 13.96 -20.75 3.30
CA MET A 186 14.92 -21.29 4.27
C MET A 186 16.12 -20.37 4.52
N GLY A 187 16.20 -19.23 3.82
CA GLY A 187 17.28 -18.28 3.93
C GLY A 187 17.38 -17.62 5.31
N GLY A 188 18.55 -17.07 5.64
CA GLY A 188 18.80 -16.44 6.93
C GLY A 188 17.82 -15.29 7.23
N LEU A 189 17.47 -14.49 6.22
CA LEU A 189 16.51 -13.40 6.36
C LEU A 189 15.08 -13.90 6.62
N ALA A 190 14.66 -14.99 5.96
CA ALA A 190 13.38 -15.65 6.22
C ALA A 190 13.28 -16.15 7.68
N GLN A 191 14.36 -16.72 8.21
CA GLN A 191 14.42 -17.14 9.62
C GLN A 191 14.32 -15.93 10.58
N GLN A 192 15.01 -14.83 10.29
CA GLN A 192 14.92 -13.60 11.08
C GLN A 192 13.49 -13.03 11.09
N ILE A 193 12.83 -12.99 9.93
CA ILE A 193 11.42 -12.55 9.81
C ILE A 193 10.52 -13.41 10.69
N ARG A 194 10.63 -14.75 10.61
CA ARG A 194 9.82 -15.66 11.44
C ARG A 194 10.07 -15.46 12.93
N ARG A 195 11.33 -15.32 13.36
CA ARG A 195 11.69 -15.03 14.76
C ARG A 195 11.07 -13.71 15.25
N ARG A 196 11.18 -12.63 14.46
CA ARG A 196 10.58 -11.33 14.78
C ARG A 196 9.05 -11.40 14.87
N ARG A 197 8.40 -12.16 13.99
CA ARG A 197 6.94 -12.37 14.04
C ARG A 197 6.54 -13.17 15.27
N HIS A 198 7.25 -14.25 15.58
CA HIS A 198 7.02 -15.04 16.80
C HIS A 198 7.18 -14.19 18.08
N ALA A 199 8.21 -13.36 18.15
CA ALA A 199 8.42 -12.45 19.29
C ALA A 199 7.29 -11.42 19.45
N ARG A 200 6.64 -11.00 18.35
CA ARG A 200 5.47 -10.10 18.40
C ARG A 200 4.16 -10.80 18.77
N SER A 201 4.05 -12.10 18.49
CA SER A 201 2.83 -12.88 18.78
C SER A 201 2.79 -13.47 20.19
N VAL A 202 3.94 -13.60 20.87
CA VAL A 202 4.00 -14.04 22.26
C VAL A 202 3.71 -12.82 23.16
N PRO A 203 2.62 -12.82 23.94
CA PRO A 203 2.37 -11.77 24.92
C PRO A 203 3.50 -11.81 25.97
N THR A 204 4.09 -10.66 26.28
CA THR A 204 5.01 -10.55 27.43
C THR A 204 4.26 -11.01 28.68
N PRO A 205 4.79 -11.97 29.46
CA PRO A 205 4.17 -12.35 30.73
C PRO A 205 4.06 -11.08 31.59
N GLN A 206 2.84 -10.75 32.02
CA GLN A 206 2.64 -9.71 33.02
C GLN A 206 3.31 -10.19 34.31
N GLU A 207 4.42 -9.56 34.70
CA GLU A 207 4.97 -9.69 36.05
C GLU A 207 3.89 -9.19 37.02
N TYR A 208 3.19 -10.12 37.65
CA TYR A 208 2.32 -9.81 38.77
C TYR A 208 3.19 -9.49 40.01
N PRO A 209 2.93 -8.37 40.72
CA PRO A 209 3.55 -8.10 42.01
C PRO A 209 3.09 -9.07 43.10
#